data_AF-A0A3M3JJP1-F1
#
_entry.id   AF-A0A3M3JJP1-F1
#
_cell.length_a   1.000
_cell.length_b   1.000
_cell.length_c   1.000
_cell.angle_alpha   90.00
_cell.angle_beta   90.00
_cell.angle_gamma   90.00
#
_symmetry.space_group_name_H-M   'P 1'
#
loop_
_entity.id
_entity.type
_entity.pdbx_description
1 polymer ?
#
loop_
_entity_poly.entity_id
_entity_poly.type
_entity_poly.pdbx_seq_one_letter_code
_entity_poly.pdbx_strand_id
1 'polypeptide(L)'
;MTSNPTPPAYAGKTTVYIDQNVLDMAVKGDHSAFFTSLIEHFQILYSDDTLREIKRSGQPDKFLTALDTLKAMHIRYQFNERFELTGQVILHEIPSAQSYSRYLQIEPAYDMMFAAA
;
A
#
# COMPACT_ATOMS: atom_id res chain seq x y z
N MET A 1 -9.51 19.51 -12.32
CA MET A 1 -8.09 19.27 -12.64
C MET A 1 -7.57 18.31 -11.58
N THR A 2 -7.54 17.01 -11.86
CA THR A 2 -6.96 16.03 -10.93
C THR A 2 -5.45 16.06 -11.12
N SER A 3 -4.73 16.71 -10.20
CA SER A 3 -3.28 16.64 -10.15
C SER A 3 -2.87 15.18 -10.00
N ASN A 4 -1.99 14.69 -10.88
CA ASN A 4 -1.40 13.37 -10.68
C ASN A 4 -0.66 13.35 -9.33
N PRO A 5 -0.94 12.38 -8.44
CA PRO A 5 -0.30 12.32 -7.14
C PRO A 5 1.22 12.20 -7.30
N THR A 6 1.96 13.05 -6.58
CA THR A 6 3.42 12.97 -6.53
C THR A 6 3.82 11.63 -5.89
N PRO A 7 4.73 10.86 -6.50
CA PRO A 7 5.19 9.61 -5.90
C PRO A 7 5.76 9.85 -4.50
N PRO A 8 5.52 8.94 -3.54
CA PRO A 8 6.17 9.02 -2.24
C PRO A 8 7.67 8.70 -2.40
N ALA A 9 8.52 9.45 -1.72
CA ALA A 9 9.98 9.26 -1.73
C ALA A 9 10.46 8.75 -0.37
N TYR A 10 11.43 7.83 -0.37
CA TYR A 10 11.99 7.32 0.87
C TYR A 10 12.89 8.36 1.54
N ALA A 11 12.55 8.73 2.78
CA ALA A 11 13.24 9.80 3.51
C ALA A 11 14.21 9.30 4.59
N GLY A 12 14.48 7.98 4.68
CA GLY A 12 15.31 7.40 5.74
C GLY A 12 14.68 7.43 7.14
N LYS A 13 13.38 7.74 7.24
CA LYS A 13 12.63 7.73 8.50
C LYS A 13 12.35 6.29 8.95
N THR A 14 12.09 6.13 10.24
CA THR A 14 11.53 4.88 10.80
C THR A 14 10.27 4.50 10.05
N THR A 15 10.18 3.24 9.62
CA THR A 15 9.04 2.73 8.87
C THR A 15 7.95 2.23 9.80
N VAL A 16 6.68 2.48 9.44
CA VAL A 16 5.51 1.92 10.11
C VAL A 16 4.60 1.28 9.07
N TYR A 17 4.21 0.03 9.32
CA TYR A 17 3.22 -0.66 8.50
C TYR A 17 1.82 -0.34 9.02
N ILE A 18 0.90 0.01 8.11
CA ILE A 18 -0.52 0.19 8.45
C ILE A 18 -1.34 -0.99 7.90
N ASP A 19 -2.22 -1.52 8.74
CA ASP A 19 -3.20 -2.51 8.30
C ASP A 19 -4.46 -1.83 7.74
N GLN A 20 -5.42 -2.64 7.31
CA GLN A 20 -6.67 -2.15 6.74
C GLN A 20 -7.51 -1.35 7.76
N ASN A 21 -7.47 -1.69 9.06
CA ASN A 21 -8.24 -0.99 10.08
C ASN A 21 -7.75 0.45 10.27
N VAL A 22 -6.43 0.65 10.31
CA VAL A 22 -5.83 1.99 10.38
C VAL A 22 -6.14 2.79 9.11
N LEU A 23 -6.12 2.14 7.95
CA LEU A 23 -6.48 2.79 6.69
C LEU A 23 -7.97 3.19 6.65
N ASP A 24 -8.86 2.34 7.17
CA ASP A 24 -10.29 2.66 7.28
C ASP A 24 -10.53 3.90 8.16
N MET A 25 -9.77 4.07 9.25
CA MET A 25 -9.82 5.28 10.08
C MET A 25 -9.41 6.53 9.27
N ALA A 26 -8.37 6.42 8.44
CA ALA A 26 -7.93 7.52 7.59
C ALA A 26 -9.01 7.92 6.55
N VAL A 27 -9.69 6.93 5.94
CA VAL A 27 -10.79 7.18 4.98
C VAL A 27 -11.99 7.85 5.65
N LYS A 28 -12.29 7.51 6.90
CA LYS A 28 -13.37 8.15 7.67
C LYS A 28 -13.05 9.60 8.07
N GLY A 29 -11.77 10.01 7.99
CA GLY A 29 -11.32 11.32 8.43
C GLY A 29 -11.21 11.45 9.95
N ASP A 30 -11.18 10.33 10.67
CA ASP A 30 -11.05 10.31 12.12
C ASP A 30 -9.60 10.63 12.54
N HIS A 31 -9.40 11.22 13.72
CA HIS A 31 -8.09 11.39 14.33
C HIS A 31 -7.04 12.14 13.48
N SER A 32 -7.40 13.27 12.87
CA SER A 32 -6.48 14.06 12.03
C SER A 32 -5.11 14.34 12.67
N ALA A 33 -5.07 14.70 13.96
CA ALA A 33 -3.83 14.95 14.69
C ALA A 33 -2.91 13.72 14.77
N PHE A 34 -3.48 12.51 14.91
CA PHE A 34 -2.72 11.26 14.89
C PHE A 34 -2.07 11.04 13.53
N PHE A 35 -2.83 11.18 12.44
CA PHE A 35 -2.29 10.99 11.09
C PHE A 35 -1.28 12.06 10.69
N THR A 36 -1.47 13.31 11.10
CA THR A 36 -0.46 14.37 10.92
C THR A 36 0.85 13.98 11.61
N SER A 37 0.78 13.58 12.89
CA SER A 37 1.96 13.12 13.62
C SER A 37 2.61 11.89 12.95
N LEU A 38 1.81 10.94 12.47
CA LEU A 38 2.30 9.74 11.80
C LEU A 38 3.10 10.08 10.53
N ILE A 39 2.58 10.96 9.68
CA ILE A 39 3.24 11.42 8.44
C ILE A 39 4.54 12.20 8.75
N GLU A 40 4.53 13.01 9.82
CA GLU A 40 5.69 13.81 10.21
C GLU A 40 6.86 12.96 10.69
N HIS A 41 6.60 11.90 11.45
CA HIS A 41 7.64 11.15 12.17
C HIS A 41 8.02 9.84 11.49
N PHE A 42 7.15 9.25 10.66
CA PHE A 42 7.35 7.92 10.10
C PHE A 42 7.27 7.89 8.57
N GLN A 43 7.85 6.83 8.00
CA GLN A 43 7.58 6.41 6.63
C GLN A 43 6.46 5.35 6.67
N ILE A 44 5.29 5.69 6.14
CA ILE A 44 4.12 4.79 6.18
C ILE A 44 4.21 3.76 5.05
N LEU A 45 3.97 2.49 5.35
CA LEU A 45 4.05 1.36 4.42
C LEU A 45 2.71 0.61 4.33
N TYR A 46 2.40 0.09 3.14
CA TYR A 46 1.28 -0.84 2.87
C TYR A 46 1.71 -1.92 1.87
N SER A 47 0.93 -3.01 1.75
CA SER A 47 1.31 -4.19 0.95
C SER A 47 0.26 -4.59 -0.10
N ASP A 48 0.58 -5.61 -0.90
CA ASP A 48 -0.38 -6.28 -1.79
C ASP A 48 -1.60 -6.82 -1.00
N ASP A 49 -1.45 -7.24 0.26
CA ASP A 49 -2.60 -7.63 1.09
C ASP A 49 -3.55 -6.47 1.35
N THR A 50 -3.02 -5.26 1.55
CA THR A 50 -3.82 -4.03 1.65
C THR A 50 -4.55 -3.76 0.33
N LEU A 51 -3.88 -3.92 -0.81
CA LEU A 51 -4.48 -3.71 -2.13
C LEU A 51 -5.61 -4.73 -2.43
N ARG A 52 -5.46 -5.97 -1.97
CA ARG A 52 -6.51 -7.00 -2.02
C ARG A 52 -7.75 -6.57 -1.25
N GLU A 53 -7.59 -6.09 -0.02
CA GLU A 53 -8.69 -5.60 0.80
C GLU A 53 -9.36 -4.36 0.19
N ILE A 54 -8.57 -3.45 -0.38
CA ILE A 54 -9.07 -2.27 -1.12
C ILE A 54 -9.92 -2.71 -2.31
N LYS A 55 -9.49 -3.70 -3.10
CA LYS A 55 -10.30 -4.27 -4.18
C LYS A 55 -11.62 -4.82 -3.63
N ARG A 56 -11.56 -5.61 -2.55
CA ARG A 56 -12.72 -6.24 -1.90
C ARG A 56 -13.73 -5.22 -1.36
N SER A 57 -13.28 -4.01 -1.00
CA SER A 57 -14.14 -2.93 -0.51
C SER A 57 -15.13 -2.39 -1.56
N GLY A 58 -14.84 -2.59 -2.86
CA GLY A 58 -15.63 -2.03 -3.97
C GLY A 58 -15.52 -0.50 -4.11
N GLN A 59 -14.66 0.17 -3.33
CA GLN A 59 -14.50 1.62 -3.32
C GLN A 59 -13.01 2.05 -3.37
N PRO A 60 -12.23 1.58 -4.35
CA PRO A 60 -10.77 1.75 -4.36
C PRO A 60 -10.34 3.22 -4.30
N ASP A 61 -11.04 4.11 -4.99
CA ASP A 61 -10.66 5.53 -5.09
C ASP A 61 -10.53 6.21 -3.72
N LYS A 62 -11.40 5.88 -2.76
CA LYS A 62 -11.35 6.44 -1.39
C LYS A 62 -10.08 6.04 -0.67
N PHE A 63 -9.73 4.76 -0.78
CA PHE A 63 -8.57 4.19 -0.11
C PHE A 63 -7.25 4.62 -0.74
N LEU A 64 -7.18 4.65 -2.07
CA LEU A 64 -6.01 5.13 -2.79
C LEU A 64 -5.76 6.61 -2.50
N THR A 65 -6.81 7.42 -2.45
CA THR A 65 -6.72 8.83 -2.02
C THR A 65 -6.18 8.96 -0.59
N ALA A 66 -6.62 8.09 0.33
CA ALA A 66 -6.10 8.07 1.70
C ALA A 66 -4.61 7.67 1.73
N LEU A 67 -4.20 6.64 0.99
CA LEU A 67 -2.80 6.23 0.88
C LEU A 67 -1.90 7.35 0.35
N ASP A 68 -2.35 8.06 -0.70
CA ASP A 68 -1.60 9.19 -1.26
C ASP A 68 -1.51 10.35 -0.26
N THR A 69 -2.60 10.64 0.47
CA THR A 69 -2.63 11.67 1.53
C THR A 69 -1.67 11.34 2.67
N LEU A 70 -1.59 10.05 3.05
CA LEU A 70 -0.64 9.54 4.03
C LEU A 70 0.81 9.48 3.50
N LYS A 71 1.05 9.78 2.21
CA LYS A 71 2.34 9.59 1.54
C LYS A 71 2.87 8.15 1.73
N ALA A 72 1.95 7.19 1.75
CA ALA A 72 2.26 5.80 2.05
C ALA A 72 2.98 5.14 0.86
N MET A 73 3.92 4.25 1.16
CA MET A 73 4.73 3.54 0.17
C MET A 73 4.34 2.07 0.07
N HIS A 74 4.36 1.55 -1.15
CA HIS A 74 4.04 0.15 -1.38
C HIS A 74 5.25 -0.75 -1.14
N ILE A 75 5.05 -1.82 -0.36
CA ILE A 75 6.04 -2.89 -0.21
C ILE A 75 5.55 -4.19 -0.84
N ARG A 76 6.49 -4.98 -1.36
CA ARG A 76 6.29 -6.41 -1.66
C ARG A 76 7.38 -7.24 -1.04
N TYR A 77 7.05 -8.47 -0.68
CA TYR A 77 8.06 -9.44 -0.27
C TYR A 77 8.98 -9.77 -1.44
N GLN A 78 10.28 -9.82 -1.17
CA GLN A 78 11.24 -10.30 -2.14
C GLN A 78 11.31 -11.83 -2.10
N PHE A 79 11.26 -12.43 -3.29
CA PHE A 79 11.42 -13.86 -3.48
C PHE A 79 12.74 -14.14 -4.20
N ASN A 80 13.38 -15.27 -3.87
CA ASN A 80 14.53 -15.78 -4.61
C ASN A 80 14.07 -16.53 -5.89
N GLU A 81 15.04 -17.05 -6.65
CA GLU A 81 14.77 -17.81 -7.89
C GLU A 81 13.97 -19.11 -7.67
N ARG A 82 13.86 -19.56 -6.42
CA ARG A 82 13.09 -20.75 -6.00
C ARG A 82 11.71 -20.37 -5.46
N PHE A 83 11.30 -19.11 -5.57
CA PHE A 83 10.05 -18.57 -5.01
C PHE A 83 9.96 -18.68 -3.48
N GLU A 84 11.10 -18.65 -2.78
CA GLU A 84 11.16 -18.61 -1.32
C GLU A 84 11.36 -17.18 -0.83
N LEU A 85 10.78 -16.85 0.32
CA LEU A 85 10.94 -15.55 0.97
C LEU A 85 12.40 -15.32 1.38
N THR A 86 12.96 -14.16 1.03
CA THR A 86 14.33 -13.80 1.42
C THR A 86 14.42 -13.15 2.81
N GLY A 87 13.28 -12.85 3.43
CA GLY A 87 13.21 -12.01 4.63
C GLY A 87 13.36 -10.50 4.34
N GLN A 88 13.49 -10.12 3.06
CA GLN A 88 13.57 -8.72 2.64
C GLN A 88 12.27 -8.29 1.96
N VAL A 89 12.07 -6.97 1.91
CA VAL A 89 10.96 -6.33 1.19
C VAL A 89 11.50 -5.35 0.17
N ILE A 90 10.82 -5.26 -0.96
CA ILE A 90 11.06 -4.26 -2.00
C ILE A 90 10.10 -3.10 -1.73
N LEU A 91 10.67 -1.92 -1.50
CA LEU A 91 9.96 -0.65 -1.34
C LEU A 91 9.81 0.03 -2.70
N HIS A 92 8.61 0.52 -3.03
CA HIS A 92 8.33 1.18 -4.31
C HIS A 92 7.98 2.66 -4.10
N GLU A 93 8.70 3.53 -4.81
CA GLU A 93 8.45 4.98 -4.90
C GLU A 93 7.50 5.28 -6.07
N ILE A 94 6.28 4.75 -6.01
CA ILE A 94 5.25 4.96 -7.04
C ILE A 94 3.91 5.37 -6.40
N PRO A 95 3.05 6.11 -7.12
CA PRO A 95 1.74 6.49 -6.60
C PRO A 95 0.84 5.27 -6.33
N SER A 96 -0.08 5.39 -5.36
CA SER A 96 -0.94 4.28 -4.94
C SER A 96 -1.79 3.72 -6.07
N ALA A 97 -2.32 4.58 -6.95
CA ALA A 97 -3.09 4.17 -8.12
C ALA A 97 -2.26 3.30 -9.09
N GLN A 98 -0.96 3.59 -9.22
CA GLN A 98 -0.07 2.78 -10.06
C GLN A 98 0.24 1.44 -9.39
N SER A 99 0.49 1.42 -8.08
CA SER A 99 0.63 0.16 -7.32
C SER A 99 -0.61 -0.72 -7.46
N TYR A 100 -1.80 -0.14 -7.32
CA TYR A 100 -3.06 -0.86 -7.45
C TYR A 100 -3.29 -1.41 -8.86
N SER A 101 -3.01 -0.61 -9.90
CA SER A 101 -3.09 -1.09 -11.28
C SER A 101 -2.15 -2.29 -11.54
N ARG A 102 -0.93 -2.26 -10.97
CA ARG A 102 0.01 -3.40 -11.05
C ARG A 102 -0.51 -4.62 -10.30
N TYR A 103 -1.06 -4.42 -9.09
CA TYR A 103 -1.68 -5.50 -8.32
C TYR A 103 -2.78 -6.21 -9.12
N LEU A 104 -3.70 -5.47 -9.73
CA LEU A 104 -4.79 -6.04 -10.53
C LEU A 104 -4.33 -6.86 -11.74
N GLN A 105 -3.13 -6.59 -12.26
CA GLN A 105 -2.55 -7.37 -13.36
C GLN A 105 -1.92 -8.70 -12.88
N ILE A 106 -1.44 -8.73 -11.64
CA ILE A 106 -0.72 -9.88 -11.06
C ILE A 106 -1.66 -10.82 -10.31
N GLU A 107 -2.67 -10.27 -9.64
CA GLU A 107 -3.62 -11.03 -8.81
C GLU A 107 -4.22 -12.27 -9.50
N PRO A 108 -4.62 -12.25 -10.79
CA PRO A 108 -5.12 -13.46 -11.45
C PRO A 108 -4.13 -14.63 -11.44
N ALA A 109 -2.82 -14.34 -11.45
CA ALA A 109 -1.80 -15.38 -11.32
C ALA A 109 -1.75 -15.93 -9.89
N TYR A 110 -1.94 -15.10 -8.86
CA TYR A 110 -2.06 -15.56 -7.48
C TYR A 110 -3.29 -16.46 -7.30
N ASP A 111 -4.44 -16.07 -7.85
CA ASP A 111 -5.67 -16.87 -7.79
C ASP A 111 -5.47 -18.25 -8.43
N MET A 112 -4.79 -18.33 -9.58
CA MET A 112 -4.44 -19.61 -10.21
C MET A 112 -3.51 -20.47 -9.34
N MET A 113 -2.53 -19.87 -8.67
CA MET A 113 -1.61 -20.59 -7.79
C MET A 113 -2.32 -21.15 -6.55
N PHE A 114 -3.22 -20.39 -5.94
CA PHE A 114 -3.97 -20.84 -4.75
C PHE A 114 -5.12 -21.80 -5.07
N ALA A 115 -5.69 -21.74 -6.27
CA ALA A 115 -6.71 -22.71 -6.71
C ALA A 115 -6.12 -24.10 -7.05
N ALA A 116 -4.80 -24.18 -7.26
CA ALA A 116 -4.09 -25.42 -7.58
C ALA A 116 -3.45 -26.12 -6.36
N ALA A 117 -3.56 -25.51 -5.17
CA ALA A 117 -3.04 -26.01 -3.89
C ALA A 117 -4.15 -26.64 -3.04
#